data_AF-A0A2E5BT13-F1
#
_entry.id   AF-A0A2E5BT13-F1
#
_cell.length_a   1.000
_cell.length_b   1.000
_cell.length_c   1.000
_cell.angle_alpha   90.00
_cell.angle_beta   90.00
_cell.angle_gamma   90.00
#
_symmetry.space_group_name_H-M   'P 1'
#
loop_
_entity.id
_entity.type
_entity.pdbx_description
1 polymer ?
#
loop_
_entity_poly.entity_id
_entity_poly.type
_entity_poly.pdbx_seq_one_letter_code
_entity_poly.pdbx_strand_id
1 'polypeptide(L)'
;MLLSLDNGENIVQYVAPRFHTHAEINAAWRRGGIASQSIFVAPSQIGTLDDNPHYVAYDSTQAYVFSEPKSVQFLAAAELIAEISNRLDKSKQPLEKALPIRRRELRSAIEEGARADSYEAIGFTQRALAARRVPVASYDPEIPLDQRTAKTLSGPKAILREMADDALKFLSSQLVVVQSNSG
;
A
#
# COMPACT_ATOMS: atom_id res chain seq x y z
N MET A 1 0.96 12.38 3.87
CA MET A 1 1.03 11.46 2.70
C MET A 1 0.28 10.14 2.91
N LEU A 2 0.76 9.10 3.61
CA LEU A 2 -0.09 7.92 3.94
C LEU A 2 -0.83 8.07 5.27
N LEU A 3 -0.20 8.71 6.26
CA LEU A 3 -0.83 9.02 7.54
C LEU A 3 -2.08 9.91 7.40
N SER A 4 -2.08 10.86 6.46
CA SER A 4 -3.25 11.70 6.15
C SER A 4 -4.46 10.89 5.65
N LEU A 5 -4.22 9.76 4.98
CA LEU A 5 -5.27 8.88 4.48
C LEU A 5 -5.79 7.94 5.58
N ASP A 6 -5.00 7.69 6.63
CA ASP A 6 -5.37 6.89 7.80
C ASP A 6 -6.20 7.72 8.81
N ASN A 7 -7.29 8.30 8.31
CA ASN A 7 -8.17 9.23 9.03
C ASN A 7 -9.46 8.56 9.53
N GLY A 8 -9.52 7.23 9.50
CA GLY A 8 -10.71 6.44 9.87
C GLY A 8 -11.71 6.22 8.73
N GLU A 9 -11.62 6.97 7.63
CA GLU A 9 -12.49 6.75 6.47
C GLU A 9 -11.94 5.67 5.53
N ASN A 10 -10.62 5.63 5.35
CA ASN A 10 -9.93 4.60 4.59
C ASN A 10 -9.34 3.54 5.52
N ILE A 11 -9.11 2.33 4.99
CA ILE A 11 -8.27 1.33 5.63
C ILE A 11 -6.90 1.44 4.96
N VAL A 12 -5.92 1.98 5.67
CA VAL A 12 -4.55 2.15 5.17
C VAL A 12 -3.63 1.24 5.98
N GLN A 13 -2.88 0.39 5.29
CA GLN A 13 -2.03 -0.62 5.92
C GLN A 13 -0.70 -0.72 5.17
N TYR A 14 0.40 -0.69 5.91
CA TYR A 14 1.65 -1.26 5.45
C TYR A 14 1.56 -2.78 5.55
N VAL A 15 1.99 -3.48 4.50
CA VAL A 15 1.96 -4.94 4.45
C VAL A 15 3.37 -5.47 4.53
N ALA A 16 3.64 -6.31 5.52
CA ALA A 16 4.95 -6.92 5.72
C ALA A 16 4.82 -8.45 5.71
N PRO A 17 5.38 -9.14 4.69
CA PRO A 17 5.29 -10.59 4.62
C PRO A 17 6.28 -11.30 5.55
N ARG A 18 5.83 -12.34 6.26
CA ARG A 18 6.63 -13.18 7.15
C ARG A 18 7.25 -14.36 6.41
N PHE A 19 8.09 -14.08 5.41
CA PHE A 19 8.86 -15.11 4.72
C PHE A 19 10.34 -14.89 4.93
N HIS A 20 11.06 -15.98 5.18
CA HIS A 20 12.51 -16.00 5.32
C HIS A 20 13.19 -16.51 4.04
N THR A 21 12.47 -17.25 3.20
CA THR A 21 13.02 -17.85 1.98
C THR A 21 12.13 -17.64 0.75
N HIS A 22 12.75 -17.64 -0.45
CA HIS A 22 12.00 -17.61 -1.72
C HIS A 22 11.08 -18.84 -1.88
N ALA A 23 11.48 -19.99 -1.33
CA ALA A 23 10.67 -21.20 -1.38
C ALA A 23 9.34 -21.03 -0.62
N GLU A 24 9.37 -20.38 0.55
CA GLU A 24 8.19 -20.04 1.33
C GLU A 24 7.26 -19.10 0.56
N ILE A 25 7.80 -18.02 -0.03
CA ILE A 25 7.04 -17.07 -0.85
C ILE A 25 6.33 -17.80 -1.99
N ASN A 26 7.05 -18.62 -2.75
CA ASN A 26 6.49 -19.36 -3.89
C ASN A 26 5.43 -20.37 -3.46
N ALA A 27 5.61 -21.00 -2.29
CA ALA A 27 4.64 -21.95 -1.76
C ALA A 27 3.38 -21.25 -1.22
N ALA A 28 3.52 -20.07 -0.63
CA ALA A 28 2.40 -19.23 -0.20
C ALA A 28 1.64 -18.67 -1.41
N TRP A 29 2.35 -18.17 -2.43
CA TRP A 29 1.75 -17.67 -3.67
C TRP A 29 0.90 -18.73 -4.36
N ARG A 30 1.45 -19.94 -4.57
CA ARG A 30 0.74 -21.07 -5.20
C ARG A 30 -0.53 -21.48 -4.46
N ARG A 31 -0.61 -21.24 -3.14
CA ARG A 31 -1.75 -21.60 -2.29
C ARG A 31 -2.66 -20.41 -1.97
N GLY A 32 -2.39 -19.22 -2.51
CA GLY A 32 -3.12 -17.99 -2.16
C GLY A 32 -2.90 -17.53 -0.71
N GLY A 33 -1.85 -18.02 -0.04
CA GLY A 33 -1.61 -17.82 1.40
C GLY A 33 -0.72 -16.62 1.74
N ILE A 34 -0.44 -15.72 0.80
CA ILE A 34 0.43 -14.56 1.04
C ILE A 34 -0.12 -13.69 2.16
N ALA A 35 -1.38 -13.27 2.06
CA ALA A 35 -2.00 -12.40 3.06
C ALA A 35 -2.02 -13.05 4.45
N SER A 36 -2.38 -14.34 4.55
CA SER A 36 -2.39 -15.07 5.82
C SER A 36 -1.02 -15.21 6.49
N GLN A 37 0.06 -14.98 5.74
CA GLN A 37 1.44 -14.99 6.22
C GLN A 37 2.05 -13.58 6.22
N SER A 38 1.22 -12.54 6.28
CA SER A 38 1.66 -11.15 6.39
C SER A 38 1.08 -10.49 7.65
N ILE A 39 1.74 -9.42 8.08
CA ILE A 39 1.17 -8.46 9.03
C ILE A 39 0.70 -7.20 8.30
N PHE A 40 -0.28 -6.54 8.90
CA PHE A 40 -0.85 -5.29 8.41
C PHE A 40 -0.73 -4.24 9.51
N VAL A 41 0.09 -3.21 9.28
CA VAL A 41 0.37 -2.15 10.27
C VAL A 41 -0.22 -0.85 9.77
N ALA A 42 -1.11 -0.22 10.54
CA ALA A 42 -1.68 1.07 10.18
C ALA A 42 -0.62 2.19 10.33
N PRO A 43 -0.55 3.17 9.42
CA PRO A 43 0.36 4.31 9.56
C PRO A 43 0.25 5.04 10.91
N SER A 44 -0.96 5.18 11.45
CA SER A 44 -1.21 5.78 12.77
C SER A 44 -0.54 5.05 13.94
N GLN A 45 -0.30 3.73 13.84
CA GLN A 45 0.41 2.98 14.88
C GLN A 45 1.90 3.35 14.92
N ILE A 46 2.48 3.58 13.74
CA ILE A 46 3.87 4.01 13.58
C ILE A 46 4.01 5.47 14.03
N GLY A 47 3.16 6.35 13.48
CA GLY A 47 3.19 7.79 13.72
C GLY A 47 3.92 8.57 12.63
N THR A 48 4.24 9.82 12.92
CA THR A 48 5.05 10.66 12.04
C THR A 48 6.49 10.14 12.00
N LEU A 49 7.05 10.06 10.80
CA LEU A 49 8.43 9.68 10.57
C LEU A 49 9.25 10.94 10.25
N ASP A 50 10.51 10.94 10.64
CA ASP A 50 11.48 11.96 10.24
C ASP A 50 12.30 11.46 9.04
N ASP A 51 13.33 12.22 8.65
CA ASP A 51 14.17 11.92 7.49
C ASP A 51 15.10 10.72 7.68
N ASN A 52 15.19 10.18 8.90
CA ASN A 52 16.07 9.05 9.16
C ASN A 52 15.43 7.73 8.70
N PRO A 53 16.24 6.71 8.38
CA PRO A 53 15.72 5.38 8.11
C PRO A 53 15.00 4.80 9.33
N HIS A 54 13.69 4.57 9.20
CA HIS A 54 12.88 3.88 10.20
C HIS A 54 12.70 2.41 9.81
N TYR A 55 12.83 1.52 10.80
CA TYR A 55 12.65 0.09 10.61
C TYR A 55 11.53 -0.42 11.52
N VAL A 56 10.74 -1.35 10.99
CA VAL A 56 9.80 -2.14 11.79
C VAL A 56 10.35 -3.56 11.89
N ALA A 57 10.65 -4.02 13.09
CA ALA A 57 10.96 -5.43 13.34
C ALA A 57 9.72 -6.13 13.90
N TYR A 58 9.47 -7.35 13.46
CA TYR A 58 8.26 -8.07 13.83
C TYR A 58 8.50 -9.58 13.81
N ASP A 59 7.70 -10.30 14.59
CA ASP A 59 7.60 -11.75 14.58
C ASP A 59 6.12 -12.17 14.49
N SER A 60 5.78 -13.38 14.95
CA SER A 60 4.41 -13.89 14.96
C SER A 60 3.45 -13.12 15.89
N THR A 61 3.94 -12.51 16.96
CA THR A 61 3.14 -11.97 18.08
C THR A 61 3.44 -10.50 18.39
N GLN A 62 4.57 -9.96 17.96
CA GLN A 62 5.03 -8.62 18.31
C GLN A 62 5.55 -7.86 17.10
N ALA A 63 5.46 -6.53 17.15
CA ALA A 63 6.07 -5.63 16.20
C ALA A 63 6.54 -4.35 16.91
N TYR A 64 7.68 -3.82 16.48
CA TYR A 64 8.33 -2.66 17.07
C TYR A 64 8.88 -1.72 15.99
N VAL A 65 8.73 -0.41 16.18
CA VAL A 65 9.39 0.62 15.37
C VAL A 65 10.74 0.98 16.04
N PHE A 66 11.81 1.13 15.25
CA PHE A 66 13.20 1.27 15.73
C PHE A 66 13.84 2.65 15.54
N SER A 67 13.08 3.75 15.55
CA SER A 67 13.65 5.08 15.84
C SER A 67 13.78 5.29 17.36
N GLU A 68 12.73 4.94 18.09
CA GLU A 68 12.68 4.74 19.53
C GLU A 68 11.87 3.45 19.74
N PRO A 69 12.37 2.42 20.47
CA PRO A 69 11.68 1.13 20.57
C PRO A 69 10.24 1.27 21.12
N LYS A 70 9.28 1.28 20.19
CA LYS A 70 7.86 1.45 20.48
C LYS A 70 7.11 0.25 19.92
N SER A 71 6.37 -0.43 20.79
CA SER A 71 5.48 -1.51 20.38
C SER A 71 4.37 -0.94 19.50
N VAL A 72 4.11 -1.59 18.36
CA VAL A 72 3.03 -1.23 17.45
C VAL A 72 2.07 -2.40 17.28
N GLN A 73 0.78 -2.07 17.20
CA GLN A 73 -0.22 -3.08 16.89
C GLN A 73 -0.23 -3.36 15.40
N PHE A 74 -0.51 -4.61 15.05
CA PHE A 74 -0.71 -5.06 13.69
C PHE A 74 -1.92 -5.99 13.64
N LEU A 75 -2.54 -6.08 12.46
CA LEU A 75 -3.59 -7.03 12.18
C LEU A 75 -3.02 -8.24 11.44
N ALA A 76 -3.57 -9.42 11.73
CA ALA A 76 -3.52 -10.57 10.84
C ALA A 76 -4.54 -10.42 9.70
N ALA A 77 -4.39 -11.20 8.62
CA ALA A 77 -5.31 -11.13 7.49
C ALA A 77 -6.79 -11.36 7.86
N ALA A 78 -7.07 -12.28 8.78
CA ALA A 78 -8.44 -12.55 9.21
C ALA A 78 -9.08 -11.34 9.90
N GLU A 79 -8.30 -10.60 10.70
CA GLU A 79 -8.76 -9.40 11.39
C GLU A 79 -8.97 -8.24 10.42
N LEU A 80 -8.06 -8.09 9.43
CA LEU A 80 -8.24 -7.10 8.37
C LEU A 80 -9.50 -7.39 7.53
N ILE A 81 -9.76 -8.65 7.19
CA ILE A 81 -10.99 -9.05 6.47
C ILE A 81 -12.23 -8.74 7.30
N ALA A 82 -12.19 -9.03 8.61
CA ALA A 82 -13.29 -8.70 9.51
C ALA A 82 -13.56 -7.19 9.57
N GLU A 83 -12.50 -6.37 9.64
CA GLU A 83 -12.62 -4.91 9.61
C GLU A 83 -13.18 -4.39 8.28
N ILE A 84 -12.70 -4.90 7.14
CA ILE A 84 -13.25 -4.58 5.81
C ILE A 84 -14.74 -4.92 5.76
N SER A 85 -15.11 -6.13 6.21
CA SER A 85 -16.51 -6.60 6.19
C SER A 85 -17.41 -5.72 7.06
N ASN A 86 -16.98 -5.41 8.28
CA ASN A 86 -17.70 -4.52 9.20
C ASN A 86 -17.93 -3.13 8.61
N ARG A 87 -16.96 -2.57 7.87
CA ARG A 87 -17.14 -1.28 7.17
C ARG A 87 -18.08 -1.39 5.98
N LEU A 88 -18.01 -2.47 5.22
CA LEU A 88 -18.92 -2.72 4.09
C LEU A 88 -20.37 -2.85 4.55
N ASP A 89 -20.62 -3.51 5.68
CA ASP A 89 -21.97 -3.66 6.24
C ASP A 89 -22.57 -2.32 6.69
N LYS A 90 -21.72 -1.39 7.14
CA LYS A 90 -22.12 -0.04 7.59
C LYS A 90 -22.27 0.94 6.42
N SER A 91 -21.53 0.74 5.33
CA SER A 91 -21.53 1.65 4.19
C SER A 91 -22.57 1.25 3.14
N LYS A 92 -23.58 2.10 2.96
CA LYS A 92 -24.62 1.95 1.91
C LYS A 92 -24.45 2.90 0.74
N GLN A 93 -23.36 3.66 0.70
CA GLN A 93 -23.15 4.68 -0.33
C GLN A 93 -22.80 4.01 -1.67
N PRO A 94 -23.51 4.34 -2.78
CA PRO A 94 -23.11 3.88 -4.11
C PRO A 94 -21.72 4.40 -4.47
N LEU A 95 -20.90 3.53 -5.08
CA LEU A 95 -19.53 3.84 -5.49
C LEU A 95 -19.43 5.11 -6.33
N GLU A 96 -20.37 5.33 -7.25
CA GLU A 96 -20.41 6.51 -8.12
C GLU A 96 -20.47 7.83 -7.35
N LYS A 97 -21.14 7.84 -6.20
CA LYS A 97 -21.23 9.02 -5.32
C LYS A 97 -20.00 9.14 -4.42
N ALA A 98 -19.40 8.03 -4.03
CA ALA A 98 -18.21 8.01 -3.17
C ALA A 98 -16.93 8.38 -3.94
N LEU A 99 -16.79 7.95 -5.20
CA LEU A 99 -15.55 8.09 -5.97
C LEU A 99 -15.04 9.53 -6.11
N PRO A 100 -15.86 10.55 -6.43
CA PRO A 100 -15.37 11.92 -6.51
C PRO A 100 -14.80 12.45 -5.19
N ILE A 101 -15.37 12.01 -4.07
CA ILE A 101 -14.95 12.39 -2.72
C ILE A 101 -13.61 11.70 -2.41
N ARG A 102 -13.54 10.38 -2.58
CA ARG A 102 -12.33 9.58 -2.34
C ARG A 102 -11.16 10.01 -3.22
N ARG A 103 -11.42 10.39 -4.48
CA ARG A 103 -10.39 10.96 -5.36
C ARG A 103 -9.85 12.29 -4.82
N ARG A 104 -10.73 13.16 -4.32
CA ARG A 104 -10.31 14.46 -3.77
C ARG A 104 -9.45 14.28 -2.53
N GLU A 105 -9.83 13.38 -1.63
CA GLU A 105 -9.05 13.05 -0.45
C GLU A 105 -7.67 12.50 -0.79
N LEU A 106 -7.60 11.56 -1.75
CA LEU A 106 -6.34 11.02 -2.25
C LEU A 106 -5.42 12.14 -2.74
N ARG A 107 -5.96 13.06 -3.55
CA ARG A 107 -5.18 14.19 -4.07
C ARG A 107 -4.76 15.18 -2.99
N SER A 108 -5.62 15.48 -2.03
CA SER A 108 -5.26 16.33 -0.89
C SER A 108 -4.09 15.72 -0.11
N ALA A 109 -4.12 14.42 0.16
CA ALA A 109 -3.05 13.72 0.87
C ALA A 109 -1.73 13.70 0.09
N ILE A 110 -1.79 13.63 -1.25
CA ILE A 110 -0.62 13.74 -2.14
C ILE A 110 -0.06 15.17 -2.10
N GLU A 111 -0.91 16.19 -2.23
CA GLU A 111 -0.48 17.60 -2.20
C GLU A 111 0.12 17.98 -0.85
N GLU A 112 -0.47 17.52 0.25
CA GLU A 112 0.07 17.70 1.61
C GLU A 112 1.45 17.04 1.76
N GLY A 113 1.62 15.82 1.21
CA GLY A 113 2.91 15.14 1.17
C GLY A 113 3.95 15.92 0.37
N ALA A 114 3.61 16.33 -0.85
CA ALA A 114 4.53 17.08 -1.71
C ALA A 114 4.93 18.44 -1.11
N ARG A 115 4.03 19.11 -0.37
CA ARG A 115 4.38 20.34 0.35
C ARG A 115 5.38 20.07 1.48
N ALA A 116 5.23 18.99 2.23
CA ALA A 116 6.20 18.59 3.24
C ALA A 116 7.58 18.31 2.60
N ASP A 117 7.61 17.50 1.53
CA ASP A 117 8.84 17.13 0.83
C ASP A 117 9.54 18.33 0.14
N SER A 118 8.77 19.35 -0.28
CA SER A 118 9.31 20.55 -0.94
C SER A 118 10.16 21.46 -0.04
N TYR A 119 10.07 21.31 1.29
CA TYR A 119 10.96 21.97 2.24
C TYR A 119 12.29 21.23 2.45
N GLU A 120 12.44 20.00 1.98
CA GLU A 120 13.55 19.10 2.31
C GLU A 120 14.44 18.72 1.11
N ALA A 121 14.10 19.21 -0.09
CA ALA A 121 14.81 18.89 -1.35
C ALA A 121 16.24 19.47 -1.51
N ILE A 122 16.92 19.88 -0.43
CA ILE A 122 18.34 20.29 -0.45
C ILE A 122 19.27 19.13 -0.01
N GLY A 123 18.77 18.02 0.57
CA GLY A 123 19.64 17.09 1.29
C GLY A 123 20.06 15.76 0.63
N PHE A 124 19.20 15.09 -0.15
CA PHE A 124 19.23 13.60 -0.11
C PHE A 124 19.44 12.83 -1.44
N THR A 125 19.98 13.43 -2.50
CA THR A 125 19.96 12.79 -3.84
C THR A 125 21.18 11.96 -4.27
N GLN A 126 22.15 11.58 -3.42
CA GLN A 126 23.32 10.84 -3.93
C GLN A 126 23.77 9.53 -3.25
N ARG A 127 23.19 9.06 -2.14
CA ARG A 127 23.81 7.93 -1.41
C ARG A 127 23.10 6.56 -1.46
N ALA A 128 21.85 6.45 -1.92
CA ALA A 128 21.10 5.18 -1.88
C ALA A 128 21.26 4.27 -3.13
N LEU A 129 21.78 4.78 -4.26
CA LEU A 129 21.90 4.00 -5.51
C LEU A 129 23.18 3.13 -5.60
N ALA A 130 24.04 3.14 -4.59
CA ALA A 130 25.31 2.40 -4.61
C ALA A 130 25.23 0.96 -4.04
N ALA A 131 24.09 0.53 -3.51
CA ALA A 131 23.97 -0.79 -2.88
C ALA A 131 23.52 -1.86 -3.89
N ARG A 132 24.49 -2.68 -4.33
CA ARG A 132 24.35 -4.04 -4.90
C ARG A 132 23.49 -4.18 -6.17
N ARG A 133 24.13 -3.99 -7.33
CA ARG A 133 23.76 -4.72 -8.55
C ARG A 133 24.09 -6.20 -8.34
N VAL A 134 23.09 -7.00 -7.98
CA VAL A 134 23.14 -8.45 -8.24
C VAL A 134 23.04 -8.63 -9.75
N PRO A 135 23.90 -9.43 -10.41
CA PRO A 135 23.70 -9.73 -11.82
C PRO A 135 22.36 -10.45 -11.95
N VAL A 136 21.37 -9.77 -12.55
CA VAL A 136 20.12 -10.39 -12.96
C VAL A 136 20.52 -11.47 -13.96
N ALA A 137 20.25 -12.74 -13.64
CA ALA A 137 20.38 -13.82 -14.60
C ALA A 137 19.68 -13.40 -15.90
N SER A 138 20.36 -13.52 -17.03
CA SER A 138 19.89 -13.09 -18.34
C SER A 138 18.41 -13.47 -18.52
N TYR A 139 17.55 -12.46 -18.59
CA TYR A 139 16.15 -12.64 -18.95
C TYR A 139 16.13 -13.14 -20.39
N ASP A 140 15.57 -14.32 -20.63
CA ASP A 140 15.36 -14.85 -21.97
C ASP A 140 14.22 -14.05 -22.62
N PRO A 141 14.48 -13.20 -23.64
CA PRO A 141 13.52 -12.20 -24.09
C PRO A 141 12.43 -12.75 -25.04
N GLU A 142 12.29 -14.06 -25.19
CA GLU A 142 11.46 -14.67 -26.25
C GLU A 142 10.04 -15.07 -25.85
N ILE A 143 9.48 -14.50 -24.78
CA ILE A 143 8.02 -14.52 -24.61
C ILE A 143 7.50 -13.17 -25.06
N PRO A 144 6.91 -13.04 -26.26
CA PRO A 144 6.16 -11.86 -26.64
C PRO A 144 5.08 -11.67 -25.58
N LEU A 145 5.27 -10.70 -24.69
CA LEU A 145 4.21 -10.23 -23.83
C LEU A 145 3.20 -9.62 -24.78
N ASP A 146 2.06 -10.30 -24.96
CA ASP A 146 0.93 -9.81 -25.74
C ASP A 146 0.52 -8.46 -25.14
N GLN A 147 1.02 -7.38 -25.75
CA GLN A 147 0.77 -6.02 -25.31
C GLN A 147 -0.67 -5.69 -25.64
N ARG A 148 -1.57 -6.03 -24.71
CA ARG A 148 -2.97 -5.66 -24.78
C ARG A 148 -3.04 -4.15 -25.00
N THR A 149 -3.71 -3.74 -26.08
CA THR A 149 -4.02 -2.33 -26.32
C THR A 149 -4.80 -1.78 -25.13
N ALA A 150 -4.34 -0.65 -24.60
CA ALA A 150 -4.96 -0.02 -23.45
C ALA A 150 -6.42 0.30 -23.77
N LYS A 151 -7.34 -0.37 -23.07
CA LYS A 151 -8.78 -0.17 -23.27
C LYS A 151 -9.15 1.24 -22.80
N THR A 152 -9.81 2.03 -23.65
CA THR A 152 -10.38 3.32 -23.24
C THR A 152 -11.41 3.08 -22.14
N LEU A 153 -11.14 3.59 -20.94
CA LEU A 153 -12.05 3.52 -19.80
C LEU A 153 -12.89 4.79 -19.76
N SER A 154 -14.17 4.67 -19.44
CA SER A 154 -15.10 5.80 -19.25
C SER A 154 -15.84 5.69 -17.91
N GLY A 155 -16.38 6.82 -17.46
CA GLY A 155 -17.17 6.89 -16.22
C GLY A 155 -16.37 6.48 -14.97
N PRO A 156 -16.99 5.73 -14.03
CA PRO A 156 -16.35 5.30 -12.78
C PRO A 156 -15.02 4.55 -12.97
N LYS A 157 -14.89 3.79 -14.06
CA LYS A 157 -13.68 3.00 -14.34
C LYS A 157 -12.47 3.87 -14.67
N ALA A 158 -12.70 5.00 -15.35
CA ALA A 158 -11.64 5.96 -15.64
C ALA A 158 -11.13 6.61 -14.34
N ILE A 159 -12.05 6.99 -13.45
CA ILE A 159 -11.73 7.57 -12.14
C ILE A 159 -10.94 6.58 -11.28
N LEU A 160 -11.38 5.32 -11.21
CA LEU A 160 -10.67 4.27 -10.47
C LEU A 160 -9.25 4.06 -11.01
N ARG A 161 -9.08 4.08 -12.34
CA ARG A 161 -7.76 3.95 -12.97
C ARG A 161 -6.86 5.13 -12.61
N GLU A 162 -7.37 6.35 -12.73
CA GLU A 162 -6.66 7.57 -12.34
C GLU A 162 -6.20 7.51 -10.88
N MET A 163 -7.09 7.14 -9.96
CA MET A 163 -6.75 7.01 -8.53
C MET A 163 -5.70 5.92 -8.27
N ALA A 164 -5.77 4.79 -8.97
CA ALA A 164 -4.79 3.72 -8.84
C ALA A 164 -3.41 4.15 -9.36
N ASP A 165 -3.38 4.88 -10.47
CA ASP A 165 -2.14 5.42 -11.04
C ASP A 165 -1.54 6.50 -10.12
N ASP A 166 -2.37 7.38 -9.55
CA ASP A 166 -1.94 8.39 -8.57
C ASP A 166 -1.37 7.71 -7.30
N ALA A 167 -2.04 6.69 -6.76
CA ALA A 167 -1.57 5.95 -5.59
C ALA A 167 -0.23 5.23 -5.86
N LEU A 168 -0.07 4.62 -7.04
CA LEU A 168 1.18 3.96 -7.40
C LEU A 168 2.31 4.98 -7.59
N LYS A 169 2.04 6.07 -8.32
CA LYS A 169 3.06 7.05 -8.70
C LYS A 169 3.54 7.89 -7.52
N PHE A 170 2.63 8.34 -6.67
CA PHE A 170 2.96 9.32 -5.63
C PHE A 170 3.07 8.70 -4.24
N LEU A 171 2.43 7.56 -3.99
CA LEU A 171 2.43 6.92 -2.68
C LEU A 171 3.16 5.57 -2.68
N SER A 172 3.68 5.11 -3.83
CA SER A 172 4.26 3.77 -3.99
C SER A 172 3.36 2.66 -3.42
N SER A 173 2.04 2.84 -3.53
CA SER A 173 1.04 2.04 -2.82
C SER A 173 0.04 1.43 -3.80
N GLN A 174 -0.52 0.27 -3.44
CA GLN A 174 -1.62 -0.35 -4.19
C GLN A 174 -2.96 0.13 -3.66
N LEU A 175 -3.82 0.66 -4.54
CA LEU A 175 -5.20 1.02 -4.21
C LEU A 175 -6.13 -0.16 -4.49
N VAL A 176 -6.96 -0.51 -3.51
CA VAL A 176 -8.03 -1.52 -3.65
C VAL A 176 -9.35 -0.85 -3.28
N VAL A 177 -10.35 -0.99 -4.14
CA VAL A 177 -11.71 -0.52 -3.89
C VAL A 177 -12.63 -1.71 -3.80
N VAL A 178 -13.33 -1.83 -2.68
CA VAL A 178 -14.29 -2.91 -2.41
C VAL A 178 -15.67 -2.29 -2.23
N GLN A 179 -16.67 -2.90 -2.86
CA GLN A 179 -18.08 -2.50 -2.73
C GLN A 179 -18.91 -3.78 -2.54
N SER A 180 -19.89 -3.73 -1.63
CA SER A 180 -20.91 -4.77 -1.51
C SER A 180 -21.83 -4.72 -2.74
N ASN A 181 -22.07 -5.88 -3.36
CA ASN A 181 -23.10 -6.00 -4.37
C ASN A 181 -24.47 -5.97 -3.67
N SER A 182 -25.06 -4.78 -3.56
CA SER A 182 -26.48 -4.65 -3.26
C SER A 182 -27.26 -5.09 -4.51
N GLY A 183 -27.69 -6.35 -4.54
CA GLY A 183 -28.69 -6.84 -5.48
C GLY A 183 -30.07 -6.28 -5.16
#